data_AF-A0A3P5ZXE8-F1
#
_entry.id   AF-A0A3P5ZXE8-F1
#
_cell.length_a   1.000
_cell.length_b   1.000
_cell.length_c   1.000
_cell.angle_alpha   90.00
_cell.angle_beta   90.00
_cell.angle_gamma   90.00
#
_symmetry.space_group_name_H-M   'P 1'
#
loop_
_entity.id
_entity.type
_entity.pdbx_description
1 polymer ?
#
loop_
_entity_poly.entity_id
_entity_poly.type
_entity_poly.pdbx_seq_one_letter_code
_entity_poly.pdbx_strand_id
1 'polypeptide(L)'
;MDSLIKLFFSILLISSLIFGEINGVESSSSNHHHHHLSGPNKLFVFGDSYADTGNIKKPHAVSWRVPYGTTFPLVNPLAVSLTAESPPIF
;
A
#
# COMPACT_ATOMS: atom_id res chain seq x y z
N MET A 1 44.78 23.00 23.26
CA MET A 1 43.78 21.98 23.64
C MET A 1 42.39 22.30 23.10
N ASP A 2 42.00 23.57 23.05
CA ASP A 2 40.64 23.98 22.65
C ASP A 2 40.25 23.67 21.20
N SER A 3 41.20 23.78 20.27
CA SER A 3 40.98 23.43 18.85
C SER A 3 40.70 21.93 18.66
N LEU A 4 41.37 21.08 19.44
CA LEU A 4 41.21 19.63 19.35
C LEU A 4 39.86 19.17 19.93
N ILE A 5 39.42 19.80 21.02
CA ILE A 5 38.09 19.54 21.60
C ILE A 5 36.97 19.95 20.63
N LYS A 6 37.12 21.10 19.96
CA LYS A 6 36.15 21.55 18.93
C LYS A 6 36.09 20.59 17.74
N LEU A 7 37.23 20.09 17.29
CA LEU A 7 37.29 19.10 16.21
C LEU A 7 36.59 17.79 16.60
N PHE A 8 36.82 17.32 17.83
CA PHE A 8 36.20 16.10 18.33
C PHE A 8 34.67 16.19 18.43
N PHE A 9 34.14 17.28 19.00
CA PHE A 9 32.69 17.51 19.07
C PHE A 9 32.05 17.64 17.69
N SER A 10 32.75 18.30 16.74
CA SER A 10 32.31 18.39 15.36
C SER A 10 32.16 17.01 14.71
N ILE A 11 33.14 16.12 14.93
CA ILE A 11 33.11 14.76 14.38
C ILE A 11 31.96 13.93 14.96
N LEU A 12 31.75 13.97 16.29
CA LEU A 12 30.67 13.21 16.94
C LEU A 12 29.27 13.61 16.47
N LEU A 13 29.04 14.92 16.28
CA LEU A 13 27.75 15.44 15.80
C LEU A 13 27.46 14.90 14.39
N ILE A 14 28.48 14.89 13.53
CA ILE A 14 28.36 14.40 12.16
C ILE A 14 28.11 12.89 12.14
N SER A 15 28.79 12.11 12.99
CA SER A 15 28.56 10.66 13.08
C SER A 15 27.15 10.32 13.54
N SER A 16 26.59 11.03 14.53
CA SER A 16 25.23 10.74 15.00
C SER A 16 24.17 11.05 13.95
N LEU A 17 24.42 12.02 13.06
CA LEU A 17 23.50 12.34 11.98
C LEU A 17 23.55 11.29 10.85
N ILE A 18 24.71 10.66 10.67
CA ILE A 18 24.92 9.63 9.65
C ILE A 18 24.43 8.25 10.12
N PHE A 19 24.50 7.96 11.41
CA PHE A 19 24.20 6.62 11.98
C PHE A 19 22.92 6.56 12.83
N GLY A 20 22.18 7.65 12.97
CA GLY A 20 20.88 7.64 13.64
C GLY A 20 19.84 6.87 12.82
N GLU A 21 19.48 5.66 13.27
CA GLU A 21 18.48 4.80 12.64
C GLU A 21 17.07 5.37 12.87
N ILE A 22 16.38 5.77 11.80
CA ILE A 22 14.98 6.20 11.85
C ILE A 22 14.14 4.94 11.71
N ASN A 23 13.68 4.37 12.83
CA ASN A 23 12.79 3.20 12.81
C ASN A 23 11.40 3.59 12.29
N GLY A 24 11.27 3.71 10.97
CA GLY A 24 9.98 3.79 10.28
C GLY A 24 9.31 2.41 10.24
N VAL A 25 7.98 2.37 10.24
CA VAL A 25 7.22 1.13 10.01
C VAL A 25 7.63 0.53 8.66
N GLU A 26 8.18 -0.68 8.68
CA GLU A 26 8.67 -1.35 7.49
C GLU A 26 7.51 -1.81 6.60
N SER A 27 7.26 -1.05 5.54
CA SER A 27 6.42 -1.50 4.44
C SER A 27 7.19 -2.54 3.62
N SER A 28 6.72 -3.79 3.58
CA SER A 28 7.24 -4.77 2.59
C SER A 28 7.27 -4.17 1.16
N SER A 29 8.48 -4.01 0.63
CA SER A 29 8.73 -3.68 -0.77
C SER A 29 8.84 -4.99 -1.55
N SER A 30 8.15 -5.09 -2.68
CA SER A 30 8.56 -6.01 -3.74
C SER A 30 9.35 -5.16 -4.75
N ASN A 31 10.59 -5.56 -4.99
CA ASN A 31 11.64 -4.77 -5.64
C ASN A 31 11.35 -4.35 -7.09
N HIS A 32 10.58 -3.29 -7.37
CA HIS A 32 10.57 -2.66 -8.71
C HIS A 32 10.36 -1.14 -8.63
N HIS A 33 11.40 -0.38 -8.97
CA HIS A 33 11.47 1.07 -8.90
C HIS A 33 10.93 1.73 -10.18
N HIS A 34 9.85 2.51 -10.10
CA HIS A 34 9.71 3.76 -10.86
C HIS A 34 8.71 4.70 -10.15
N HIS A 35 9.31 5.67 -9.45
CA HIS A 35 8.91 7.07 -9.23
C HIS A 35 7.44 7.49 -9.00
N HIS A 36 7.30 8.14 -7.83
CA HIS A 36 6.64 9.44 -7.60
C HIS A 36 5.27 9.43 -6.89
N LEU A 37 5.29 9.71 -5.57
CA LEU A 37 4.27 10.25 -4.63
C LEU A 37 4.38 9.51 -3.27
N SER A 38 5.20 10.02 -2.34
CA SER A 38 5.46 9.37 -1.04
C SER A 38 4.37 9.60 0.01
N GLY A 39 3.15 9.09 -0.26
CA GLY A 39 2.15 8.82 0.78
C GLY A 39 2.31 7.39 1.33
N PRO A 40 1.50 6.96 2.32
CA PRO A 40 1.45 5.55 2.71
C PRO A 40 1.15 4.70 1.47
N ASN A 41 2.09 3.83 1.13
CA ASN A 41 2.05 2.95 -0.05
C ASN A 41 1.20 1.69 0.20
N LYS A 42 0.66 1.55 1.41
CA LYS A 42 -0.16 0.41 1.83
C LYS A 42 -1.35 0.87 2.63
N LEU A 43 -2.48 0.22 2.34
CA LEU A 43 -3.72 0.39 3.06
C LEU A 43 -4.04 -0.94 3.75
N PHE A 44 -4.30 -0.87 5.05
CA PHE A 44 -4.88 -1.97 5.80
C PHE A 44 -6.39 -1.73 5.83
N VAL A 45 -7.14 -2.61 5.16
CA VAL A 45 -8.59 -2.49 5.03
C VAL A 45 -9.25 -3.55 5.92
N PHE A 46 -10.19 -3.12 6.74
CA PHE A 46 -11.00 -3.98 7.61
C PHE A 46 -12.48 -3.76 7.28
N GLY A 47 -13.28 -4.82 7.34
CA GLY A 47 -14.72 -4.73 7.08
C GLY A 47 -15.38 -6.08 6.90
N ASP A 48 -16.60 -6.07 6.37
CA ASP A 48 -17.38 -7.27 6.02
C ASP A 48 -17.12 -7.69 4.57
N SER A 49 -18.07 -8.41 3.96
CA SER A 49 -18.00 -8.85 2.56
C SER A 49 -17.86 -7.70 1.56
N TYR A 50 -18.15 -6.45 1.95
CA TYR A 50 -17.97 -5.26 1.12
C TYR A 50 -16.50 -4.82 1.03
N ALA A 51 -15.72 -5.05 2.08
CA ALA A 51 -14.28 -4.79 2.10
C ALA A 51 -13.45 -5.97 1.56
N ASP A 52 -14.09 -7.12 1.33
CA ASP A 52 -13.42 -8.34 0.89
C ASP A 52 -13.04 -8.29 -0.60
N THR A 53 -11.72 -8.21 -0.86
CA THR A 53 -11.17 -8.24 -2.23
C THR A 53 -10.77 -9.64 -2.71
N GLY A 54 -11.23 -10.71 -2.04
CA GLY A 54 -11.02 -12.09 -2.51
C GLY A 54 -10.58 -13.11 -1.45
N ASN A 55 -10.74 -12.80 -0.17
CA ASN A 55 -10.58 -13.76 0.92
C ASN A 55 -11.60 -14.92 0.78
N ILE A 56 -12.83 -14.63 0.34
CA ILE A 56 -13.82 -15.64 -0.04
C ILE A 56 -13.76 -15.89 -1.56
N LYS A 57 -13.69 -17.17 -1.96
CA LYS A 57 -13.69 -17.56 -3.38
C LYS A 57 -14.98 -17.09 -4.08
N LYS A 58 -14.84 -16.51 -5.28
CA LYS A 58 -15.95 -15.98 -6.12
C LYS A 58 -17.25 -16.80 -6.15
N PRO A 59 -17.26 -18.14 -6.38
CA PRO A 59 -18.52 -18.90 -6.42
C PRO A 59 -19.28 -18.92 -5.09
N HIS A 60 -18.59 -18.69 -3.97
CA HIS A 60 -19.15 -18.68 -2.62
C HIS A 60 -19.33 -17.26 -2.06
N ALA A 61 -18.68 -16.26 -2.65
CA ALA A 61 -18.68 -14.89 -2.17
C ALA A 61 -19.92 -14.13 -2.70
N VAL A 62 -20.84 -13.81 -1.79
CA VAL A 62 -22.08 -13.07 -2.12
C VAL A 62 -21.78 -11.68 -2.69
N SER A 63 -20.66 -11.06 -2.30
CA SER A 63 -20.20 -9.75 -2.78
C SER A 63 -19.91 -9.69 -4.29
N TRP A 64 -19.78 -10.85 -4.97
CA TRP A 64 -19.58 -10.91 -6.42
C TRP A 64 -20.90 -11.10 -7.20
N ARG A 65 -22.04 -11.26 -6.52
CA ARG A 65 -23.34 -11.41 -7.18
C ARG A 65 -23.94 -10.03 -7.48
N VAL A 66 -24.54 -9.88 -8.66
CA VAL A 66 -25.38 -8.71 -8.95
C VAL A 66 -26.51 -8.65 -7.90
N PRO A 67 -26.80 -7.49 -7.27
CA PRO A 67 -26.35 -6.13 -7.62
C PRO A 67 -25.15 -5.59 -6.80
N TYR A 68 -24.38 -6.41 -6.10
CA TYR A 68 -23.24 -5.90 -5.31
C TYR A 68 -22.21 -5.20 -6.20
N GLY A 69 -21.74 -4.04 -5.73
CA GLY A 69 -20.77 -3.21 -6.46
C GLY A 69 -21.36 -2.32 -7.56
N THR A 70 -22.65 -2.44 -7.92
CA THR A 70 -23.24 -1.63 -9.03
C THR A 70 -23.68 -0.24 -8.60
N THR A 71 -24.00 -0.04 -7.33
CA THR A 71 -24.43 1.26 -6.79
C THR A 71 -23.30 2.04 -6.13
N PHE A 72 -22.31 1.35 -5.53
CA PHE A 72 -21.15 1.94 -4.86
C PHE A 72 -20.00 0.91 -4.77
N PRO A 73 -18.71 1.30 -4.90
CA PRO A 73 -18.26 2.58 -5.44
C PRO A 73 -18.65 2.66 -6.91
N LEU A 74 -19.22 3.78 -7.35
CA LEU A 74 -19.88 3.91 -8.66
C LEU A 74 -19.02 3.33 -9.79
N VAL A 75 -19.37 2.15 -10.28
CA VAL A 75 -18.82 1.57 -11.51
C VAL A 75 -19.77 1.91 -12.66
N ASN A 76 -19.21 2.28 -13.81
CA ASN A 76 -20.01 2.51 -15.02
C ASN A 76 -20.84 1.23 -15.31
N PRO A 77 -22.18 1.29 -15.42
CA PRO A 77 -23.01 0.12 -15.69
C PRO A 77 -22.58 -0.67 -16.94
N LEU A 78 -21.98 0.01 -17.92
CA LEU A 78 -21.43 -0.61 -19.13
C LEU A 78 -20.21 -1.49 -18.83
N ALA A 79 -19.40 -1.14 -17.84
CA ALA A 79 -18.25 -1.94 -17.42
C ALA A 79 -18.68 -3.24 -16.73
N VAL A 80 -19.78 -3.22 -15.97
CA VAL A 80 -20.34 -4.40 -15.29
C VAL A 80 -20.81 -5.44 -16.29
N SER A 81 -21.49 -5.00 -17.37
CA SER A 81 -21.97 -5.90 -18.43
C SER A 81 -20.82 -6.58 -19.18
N LEU A 82 -19.71 -5.88 -19.40
CA LEU A 82 -18.56 -6.43 -20.11
C LEU A 82 -17.78 -7.45 -19.25
N THR A 83 -17.73 -7.25 -17.94
CA THR A 83 -17.08 -8.19 -17.01
C THR A 83 -17.93 -9.40 -16.65
N ALA A 84 -19.26 -9.29 -16.76
CA ALA A 84 -20.18 -10.39 -16.52
C ALA A 84 -20.20 -11.41 -17.68
N GLU A 85 -19.92 -10.94 -18.90
CA GLU A 85 -19.98 -11.75 -20.13
C GLU A 85 -18.62 -12.33 -20.56
N SER A 86 -17.49 -11.86 -20.01
CA SER A 86 -16.19 -12.45 -20.33
C SER A 86 -15.92 -13.70 -19.45
N PRO A 87 -15.79 -14.91 -20.02
CA PRO A 87 -15.35 -16.07 -19.25
C PRO A 87 -13.92 -15.84 -18.74
N PRO A 88 -13.55 -16.39 -17.56
CA PRO A 88 -12.20 -16.25 -17.04
C PRO A 88 -11.19 -16.87 -18.02
N ILE A 89 -10.30 -16.05 -18.58
CA ILE A 89 -9.17 -16.52 -19.37
C ILE A 89 -8.12 -17.02 -18.37
N PHE A 90 -7.90 -18.34 -18.36
CA PHE A 90 -6.76 -18.99 -17.70
C PHE A 90 -5.55 -19.00 -18.62
#